data_AF-A0AAU7WA20-F1
#
_entry.id   AF-A0AAU7WA20-F1
#
_cell.length_a   1.000
_cell.length_b   1.000
_cell.length_c   1.000
_cell.angle_alpha   90.00
_cell.angle_beta   90.00
_cell.angle_gamma   90.00
#
_symmetry.space_group_name_H-M   'P 1'
#
loop_
_entity.id
_entity.type
_entity.pdbx_description
1 polymer ?
#
loop_
_entity_poly.entity_id
_entity_poly.type
_entity_poly.pdbx_seq_one_letter_code
_entity_poly.pdbx_strand_id
1 'polypeptide(L)'
;MPRAPSAVTHSVPPASGSATVRRNGPARVFAAILVVPAIVGTVALPAYAIGPGAPGFGASDRFSLTKAEAQDVDVSALASGASVSADAYSVRTKAEIDEEAAAAERSAAASLVNRPGAYYTPAQQAEGDDYPWWNETPDDYGGGLSPLRYYFRECVDFVAWRMNRDAGVTSPPWKWDWSNLASGSAYAWADEWVSRGRATSSEPIVGSVAWFPYNHVAYVQAVNGDGTVTIEEYNQNSDHSYHVRTIPASSAIYLYPPA
;
A
#
# COMPACT_ATOMS: atom_id res chain seq x y z
N MET A 1 -33.96 64.50 -3.76
CA MET A 1 -32.63 64.76 -4.33
C MET A 1 -31.92 63.41 -4.46
N PRO A 2 -31.70 62.89 -5.68
CA PRO A 2 -31.03 61.60 -5.85
C PRO A 2 -29.51 61.78 -5.77
N ARG A 3 -28.86 61.01 -4.90
CA ARG A 3 -27.41 60.97 -4.73
C ARG A 3 -26.81 60.11 -5.83
N ALA A 4 -25.87 60.68 -6.58
CA ALA A 4 -25.16 60.07 -7.69
C ALA A 4 -24.37 58.80 -7.26
N PRO A 5 -24.18 57.83 -8.17
CA PRO A 5 -23.47 56.58 -7.90
C PRO A 5 -21.96 56.79 -7.80
N SER A 6 -21.34 56.23 -6.75
CA SER A 6 -19.88 56.15 -6.62
C SER A 6 -19.32 55.08 -7.56
N ALA A 7 -18.34 55.50 -8.36
CA ALA A 7 -17.71 54.74 -9.42
C ALA A 7 -16.90 53.55 -8.89
N VAL A 8 -17.01 52.44 -9.62
CA VAL A 8 -16.19 51.23 -9.54
C VAL A 8 -14.80 51.55 -10.07
N THR A 9 -13.75 51.39 -9.26
CA THR A 9 -12.36 51.43 -9.71
C THR A 9 -11.86 50.01 -9.94
N HIS A 10 -11.77 49.61 -11.21
CA HIS A 10 -11.04 48.43 -11.65
C HIS A 10 -9.53 48.68 -11.52
N SER A 11 -8.86 47.94 -10.63
CA SER A 11 -7.39 47.87 -10.60
C SER A 11 -6.89 46.88 -11.64
N VAL A 12 -6.33 47.41 -12.72
CA VAL A 12 -5.62 46.67 -13.78
C VAL A 12 -4.24 46.23 -13.25
N PRO A 13 -3.81 44.96 -13.46
CA PRO A 13 -2.48 44.51 -13.06
C PRO A 13 -1.39 45.07 -13.99
N PRO A 14 -0.19 45.43 -13.49
CA PRO A 14 0.91 45.83 -14.35
C PRO A 14 1.47 44.66 -15.16
N ALA A 15 1.84 44.97 -16.40
CA ALA A 15 2.36 44.06 -17.40
C ALA A 15 3.76 43.50 -17.10
N SER A 16 3.96 42.31 -17.64
CA SER A 16 5.17 41.51 -17.82
C SER A 16 6.47 42.28 -18.10
N GLY A 17 7.49 42.05 -17.27
CA GLY A 17 8.89 42.36 -17.54
C GLY A 17 9.67 41.12 -18.00
N SER A 18 10.41 41.27 -19.09
CA SER A 18 11.21 40.25 -19.78
C SER A 18 12.40 39.72 -18.96
N ALA A 19 12.75 38.46 -19.23
CA ALA A 19 13.72 37.60 -18.58
C ALA A 19 15.18 38.10 -18.57
N THR A 20 15.94 37.67 -17.55
CA THR A 20 17.39 37.42 -17.67
C THR A 20 17.71 36.03 -17.15
N VAL A 21 17.93 35.11 -18.09
CA VAL A 21 18.43 33.76 -17.87
C VAL A 21 19.92 33.86 -17.52
N ARG A 22 20.29 33.48 -16.28
CA ARG A 22 21.70 33.31 -15.93
C ARG A 22 22.17 31.95 -16.43
N ARG A 23 22.98 31.97 -17.49
CA ARG A 23 23.72 30.83 -18.03
C ARG A 23 24.88 30.50 -17.10
N ASN A 24 24.84 29.33 -16.46
CA ASN A 24 25.97 28.82 -15.68
C ASN A 24 26.86 27.96 -16.60
N GLY A 25 28.08 28.42 -16.80
CA GLY A 25 29.08 27.78 -17.68
C GLY A 25 29.79 26.57 -17.05
N PRO A 26 30.44 25.74 -17.89
CA PRO A 26 30.94 24.41 -17.53
C PRO A 26 32.40 24.49 -17.04
N ALA A 27 32.64 24.95 -15.82
CA ALA A 27 34.02 25.12 -15.34
C ALA A 27 34.21 25.01 -13.81
N ARG A 28 33.46 24.14 -13.13
CA ARG A 28 33.78 23.73 -11.75
C ARG A 28 33.54 22.24 -11.52
N VAL A 29 34.08 21.45 -12.45
CA VAL A 29 34.51 20.08 -12.22
C VAL A 29 36.04 20.16 -12.08
N PHE A 30 36.63 19.41 -11.15
CA PHE A 30 38.09 19.27 -10.83
C PHE A 30 38.69 20.15 -9.71
N ALA A 31 38.53 19.68 -8.47
CA ALA A 31 39.52 19.67 -7.37
C ALA A 31 38.84 18.93 -6.18
N ALA A 32 38.86 17.61 -6.04
CA ALA A 32 39.98 16.71 -5.75
C ALA A 32 40.72 17.04 -4.43
N ILE A 33 40.52 16.15 -3.45
CA ILE A 33 41.54 15.59 -2.51
C ILE A 33 41.51 16.06 -1.03
N LEU A 34 41.34 15.05 -0.16
CA LEU A 34 41.53 14.93 1.29
C LEU A 34 40.34 15.31 2.21
N VAL A 35 39.61 14.29 2.68
CA VAL A 35 39.55 13.88 4.10
C VAL A 35 38.69 12.61 4.23
N VAL A 36 39.38 11.48 4.43
CA VAL A 36 39.00 10.21 5.10
C VAL A 36 37.78 9.40 4.57
N PRO A 37 38.03 8.29 3.84
CA PRO A 37 37.06 7.20 3.68
C PRO A 37 37.26 6.17 4.80
N ALA A 38 36.20 5.88 5.56
CA ALA A 38 36.13 4.69 6.40
C ALA A 38 34.78 4.03 6.13
N ILE A 39 34.72 3.23 5.07
CA ILE A 39 33.81 2.09 4.82
C ILE A 39 34.26 1.45 3.49
N VAL A 40 34.23 0.11 3.46
CA VAL A 40 34.56 -0.82 2.35
C VAL A 40 36.02 -1.27 2.21
N GLY A 41 36.43 -2.21 3.06
CA GLY A 41 37.46 -3.20 2.73
C GLY A 41 36.81 -4.48 2.21
N THR A 42 37.42 -5.05 1.17
CA THR A 42 37.20 -6.38 0.56
C THR A 42 36.20 -6.48 -0.61
N VAL A 43 36.66 -6.18 -1.82
CA VAL A 43 36.20 -6.89 -3.02
C VAL A 43 37.40 -7.32 -3.88
N ALA A 44 37.36 -8.62 -4.22
CA ALA A 44 37.98 -9.31 -5.36
C ALA A 44 39.50 -9.51 -5.39
N LEU A 45 39.89 -10.76 -5.08
CA LEU A 45 40.91 -11.45 -5.86
C LEU A 45 40.43 -11.59 -7.33
N PRO A 46 41.29 -11.37 -8.32
CA PRO A 46 40.94 -11.43 -9.73
C PRO A 46 40.67 -12.88 -10.18
N ALA A 47 39.55 -13.04 -10.88
CA ALA A 47 39.25 -14.22 -11.68
C ALA A 47 40.39 -14.46 -12.69
N TYR A 48 41.06 -15.61 -12.57
CA TYR A 48 42.00 -16.07 -13.58
C TYR A 48 41.23 -16.44 -14.85
N ALA A 49 41.19 -15.50 -15.79
CA ALA A 49 40.98 -15.81 -17.19
C ALA A 49 42.21 -16.59 -17.68
N ILE A 50 42.00 -17.85 -17.99
CA ILE A 50 42.97 -18.74 -18.62
C ILE A 50 43.14 -18.24 -20.07
N GLY A 51 44.22 -17.47 -20.30
CA GLY A 51 44.73 -17.19 -21.63
C GLY A 51 45.83 -18.20 -21.97
N PRO A 52 45.82 -18.86 -23.14
CA PRO A 52 46.82 -19.87 -23.48
C PRO A 52 48.20 -19.22 -23.64
N GLY A 53 49.16 -19.60 -22.79
CA GLY A 53 50.57 -19.26 -22.98
C GLY A 53 51.34 -18.68 -21.79
N ALA A 54 50.78 -18.57 -20.58
CA ALA A 54 51.54 -18.14 -19.40
C ALA A 54 51.80 -19.30 -18.40
N PRO A 55 53.06 -19.51 -17.96
CA PRO A 55 53.50 -20.68 -17.18
C PRO A 55 52.98 -20.67 -15.73
N GLY A 56 52.61 -21.86 -15.25
CA GLY A 56 51.98 -22.08 -13.94
C GLY A 56 52.91 -21.92 -12.74
N PHE A 57 52.36 -21.47 -11.62
CA PHE A 57 53.02 -21.43 -10.32
C PHE A 57 52.57 -22.63 -9.47
N GLY A 58 53.55 -23.38 -8.96
CA GLY A 58 53.39 -24.65 -8.26
C GLY A 58 52.79 -24.53 -6.85
N ALA A 59 52.31 -25.68 -6.36
CA ALA A 59 51.75 -25.84 -5.03
C ALA A 59 52.78 -25.47 -3.94
N SER A 60 52.38 -24.64 -2.98
CA SER A 60 53.20 -24.36 -1.80
C SER A 60 52.95 -25.42 -0.73
N ASP A 61 54.02 -26.03 -0.22
CA ASP A 61 54.12 -27.14 0.74
C ASP A 61 53.51 -26.92 2.14
N ARG A 62 52.54 -26.00 2.30
CA ARG A 62 52.01 -25.58 3.61
C ARG A 62 50.84 -26.44 4.12
N PHE A 63 50.37 -27.39 3.32
CA PHE A 63 49.28 -28.30 3.68
C PHE A 63 49.75 -29.74 3.99
N SER A 64 51.06 -30.01 4.00
CA SER A 64 51.61 -31.35 4.25
C SER A 64 52.22 -31.55 5.64
N LEU A 65 51.93 -30.67 6.61
CA LEU A 65 52.32 -30.86 8.02
C LEU A 65 51.15 -31.17 8.97
N THR A 66 49.90 -31.04 8.51
CA THR A 66 48.71 -31.22 9.37
C THR A 66 48.33 -32.67 9.63
N LYS A 67 49.06 -33.65 9.06
CA LYS A 67 48.75 -35.09 9.22
C LYS A 67 49.79 -35.88 10.02
N ALA A 68 50.91 -35.25 10.41
CA ALA A 68 52.00 -35.92 11.13
C ALA A 68 52.12 -35.53 12.61
N GLU A 69 51.39 -34.50 13.06
CA GLU A 69 51.30 -34.09 14.48
C GLU A 69 49.83 -33.88 14.91
N ALA A 70 48.99 -34.90 14.72
CA ALA A 70 47.72 -34.93 15.43
C ALA A 70 48.02 -35.22 16.92
N GLN A 71 47.94 -34.20 17.77
CA GLN A 71 47.99 -34.39 19.23
C GLN A 71 46.72 -35.13 19.65
N ASP A 72 46.89 -36.36 20.12
CA ASP A 72 45.82 -37.14 20.74
C ASP A 72 45.57 -36.61 22.15
N VAL A 73 44.32 -36.22 22.43
CA VAL A 73 43.89 -35.73 23.75
C VAL A 73 43.07 -36.84 24.41
N ASP A 74 43.70 -37.59 25.30
CA ASP A 74 43.05 -38.64 26.08
C ASP A 74 42.27 -38.02 27.25
N VAL A 75 40.95 -37.93 27.11
CA VAL A 75 40.03 -37.48 28.16
C VAL A 75 39.68 -38.66 29.06
N SER A 76 40.22 -38.65 30.28
CA SER A 76 39.94 -39.67 31.29
C SER A 76 38.42 -39.82 31.52
N ALA A 77 37.92 -41.05 31.63
CA ALA A 77 36.49 -41.38 31.75
C ALA A 77 35.74 -40.71 32.94
N LEU A 78 36.46 -40.05 33.85
CA LEU A 78 35.90 -39.20 34.92
C LEU A 78 35.29 -37.88 34.40
N ALA A 79 35.60 -37.45 33.18
CA ALA A 79 34.98 -36.25 32.57
C ALA A 79 33.53 -36.49 32.09
N SER A 80 33.06 -37.74 32.06
CA SER A 80 31.70 -38.09 31.61
C SER A 80 30.62 -37.90 32.68
N GLY A 81 30.97 -37.44 33.89
CA GLY A 81 30.05 -37.27 35.02
C GLY A 81 29.51 -35.86 35.24
N ALA A 82 29.94 -34.87 34.47
CA ALA A 82 29.40 -33.52 34.59
C ALA A 82 28.07 -33.43 33.85
N SER A 83 26.98 -33.17 34.56
CA SER A 83 25.69 -32.86 33.96
C SER A 83 25.84 -31.63 33.06
N VAL A 84 25.65 -31.82 31.76
CA VAL A 84 25.58 -30.72 30.81
C VAL A 84 24.25 -30.01 31.04
N SER A 85 24.26 -28.96 31.86
CA SER A 85 23.15 -28.01 31.88
C SER A 85 23.24 -27.19 30.60
N ALA A 86 22.48 -27.61 29.59
CA ALA A 86 22.16 -26.72 28.48
C ALA A 86 21.17 -25.69 29.04
N ASP A 87 21.64 -24.48 29.30
CA ASP A 87 20.74 -23.36 29.60
C ASP A 87 19.76 -23.24 28.44
N ALA A 88 18.48 -23.48 28.71
CA ALA A 88 17.40 -23.37 27.74
C ALA A 88 17.13 -21.89 27.43
N TYR A 89 18.07 -21.21 26.80
CA TYR A 89 17.81 -19.91 26.18
C TYR A 89 17.02 -20.17 24.90
N SER A 90 15.74 -19.77 24.92
CA SER A 90 14.90 -19.74 23.74
C SER A 90 15.52 -18.78 22.72
N VAL A 91 16.19 -19.32 21.71
CA VAL A 91 16.68 -18.53 20.58
C VAL A 91 15.47 -18.20 19.73
N ARG A 92 15.08 -16.92 19.77
CA ARG A 92 14.04 -16.39 18.89
C ARG A 92 14.43 -16.69 17.44
N THR A 93 13.56 -17.39 16.74
CA THR A 93 13.80 -17.78 15.35
C THR A 93 13.70 -16.55 14.45
N LYS A 94 14.37 -16.60 13.28
CA LYS A 94 14.29 -15.53 12.27
C LYS A 94 12.84 -15.22 11.88
N ALA A 95 12.00 -16.25 11.79
CA ALA A 95 10.58 -16.11 11.48
C ALA A 95 9.83 -15.30 12.53
N GLU A 96 10.08 -15.54 13.83
CA GLU A 96 9.45 -14.76 14.90
C GLU A 96 9.95 -13.31 14.96
N ILE A 97 11.22 -13.06 14.60
CA ILE A 97 11.75 -11.69 14.47
C ILE A 97 11.07 -10.97 13.30
N ASP A 98 10.92 -11.64 12.17
CA ASP A 98 10.30 -11.06 10.97
C ASP A 98 8.80 -10.83 11.18
N GLU A 99 8.12 -11.73 11.90
CA GLU A 99 6.70 -11.56 12.25
C GLU A 99 6.49 -10.40 13.22
N GLU A 100 7.37 -10.22 14.21
CA GLU A 100 7.27 -9.06 15.11
C GLU A 100 7.75 -7.77 14.47
N ALA A 101 8.72 -7.82 13.54
CA ALA A 101 9.08 -6.67 12.71
C ALA A 101 7.89 -6.27 11.82
N ALA A 102 7.23 -7.23 11.17
CA ALA A 102 6.03 -6.97 10.38
C ALA A 102 4.86 -6.49 11.25
N ALA A 103 4.69 -7.04 12.46
CA ALA A 103 3.67 -6.57 13.41
C ALA A 103 3.98 -5.17 13.94
N ALA A 104 5.26 -4.87 14.21
CA ALA A 104 5.74 -3.56 14.62
C ALA A 104 5.57 -2.54 13.49
N GLU A 105 5.88 -2.90 12.24
CA GLU A 105 5.63 -2.08 11.06
C GLU A 105 4.13 -1.84 10.83
N ARG A 106 3.28 -2.87 10.96
CA ARG A 106 1.81 -2.70 10.92
C ARG A 106 1.32 -1.77 12.03
N SER A 107 1.86 -1.89 13.25
CA SER A 107 1.50 -1.04 14.38
C SER A 107 2.03 0.39 14.22
N ALA A 108 3.21 0.57 13.63
CA ALA A 108 3.82 1.86 13.35
C ALA A 108 3.07 2.58 12.23
N ALA A 109 2.71 1.86 11.17
CA ALA A 109 1.85 2.37 10.09
C ALA A 109 0.52 2.84 10.65
N ALA A 110 -0.12 2.07 11.54
CA ALA A 110 -1.36 2.50 12.22
C ALA A 110 -1.17 3.72 13.14
N SER A 111 0.00 3.87 13.78
CA SER A 111 0.27 4.96 14.72
C SER A 111 0.52 6.33 14.05
N LEU A 112 0.89 6.35 12.76
CA LEU A 112 1.10 7.61 12.01
C LEU A 112 -0.21 8.26 11.54
N VAL A 113 -1.33 7.52 11.59
CA VAL A 113 -2.63 7.89 11.00
C VAL A 113 -3.38 8.96 11.82
N ASN A 114 -3.03 9.18 13.09
CA ASN A 114 -3.87 9.96 14.03
C ASN A 114 -3.24 11.25 14.59
N ARG A 115 -2.26 11.88 13.93
CA ARG A 115 -1.78 13.22 14.34
C ARG A 115 -2.52 14.34 13.59
N PRO A 116 -3.21 15.25 14.29
CA PRO A 116 -3.75 16.45 13.65
C PRO A 116 -2.59 17.27 13.07
N GLY A 117 -2.61 17.50 11.75
CA GLY A 117 -1.55 18.19 11.00
C GLY A 117 -0.46 17.29 10.40
N ALA A 118 -0.63 15.97 10.41
CA ALA A 118 0.24 15.06 9.65
C ALA A 118 -0.15 15.03 8.17
N TYR A 119 0.86 14.99 7.28
CA TYR A 119 0.64 14.75 5.85
C TYR A 119 0.17 13.30 5.65
N TYR A 120 -0.92 13.11 4.90
CA TYR A 120 -1.37 11.78 4.49
C TYR A 120 -0.31 11.12 3.61
N THR A 121 0.16 9.93 4.01
CA THR A 121 1.03 9.07 3.19
C THR A 121 0.19 7.90 2.69
N PRO A 122 0.01 7.73 1.36
CA PRO A 122 -0.74 6.61 0.83
C PRO A 122 -0.18 5.27 1.30
N ALA A 123 -1.05 4.40 1.82
CA ALA A 123 -0.71 3.01 2.08
C ALA A 123 -0.44 2.30 0.74
N GLN A 124 0.39 1.25 0.73
CA GLN A 124 0.64 0.48 -0.50
C GLN A 124 -0.68 -0.11 -1.03
N GLN A 125 -0.87 -0.09 -2.35
CA GLN A 125 -2.02 -0.72 -3.00
C GLN A 125 -2.09 -2.20 -2.62
N ALA A 126 -3.26 -2.62 -2.11
CA ALA A 126 -3.46 -3.99 -1.68
C ALA A 126 -3.47 -4.96 -2.89
N GLU A 127 -3.17 -6.23 -2.65
CA GLU A 127 -3.24 -7.23 -3.72
C GLU A 127 -4.68 -7.40 -4.20
N GLY A 128 -4.88 -7.37 -5.53
CA GLY A 128 -6.21 -7.46 -6.14
C GLY A 128 -7.05 -6.18 -6.07
N ASP A 129 -6.53 -5.12 -5.45
CA ASP A 129 -7.14 -3.79 -5.47
C ASP A 129 -6.89 -3.14 -6.82
N ASP A 130 -7.93 -3.03 -7.64
CA ASP A 130 -7.87 -2.44 -8.97
C ASP A 130 -8.53 -1.05 -9.04
N TYR A 131 -8.87 -0.47 -7.89
CA TYR A 131 -9.43 0.87 -7.79
C TYR A 131 -8.39 1.93 -8.23
N PRO A 132 -8.68 2.77 -9.24
CA PRO A 132 -7.70 3.66 -9.86
C PRO A 132 -7.19 4.78 -8.95
N TRP A 133 -7.93 5.08 -7.89
CA TRP A 133 -7.68 6.22 -7.00
C TRP A 133 -7.28 5.78 -5.59
N TRP A 134 -6.68 4.59 -5.46
CA TRP A 134 -6.25 4.03 -4.17
C TRP A 134 -5.28 4.93 -3.39
N ASN A 135 -4.56 5.82 -4.10
CA ASN A 135 -3.56 6.72 -3.56
C ASN A 135 -4.04 8.17 -3.38
N GLU A 136 -5.29 8.48 -3.73
CA GLU A 136 -5.84 9.82 -3.55
C GLU A 136 -6.09 10.10 -2.06
N THR A 137 -5.93 11.36 -1.66
CA THR A 137 -6.19 11.76 -0.27
C THR A 137 -7.68 11.57 0.06
N PRO A 138 -8.03 10.85 1.13
CA PRO A 138 -9.43 10.71 1.56
C PRO A 138 -9.92 11.98 2.28
N ASP A 139 -11.23 12.09 2.48
CA ASP A 139 -11.91 13.30 2.96
C ASP A 139 -11.50 13.74 4.37
N ASP A 140 -11.26 12.80 5.29
CA ASP A 140 -10.75 13.06 6.65
C ASP A 140 -9.43 13.86 6.66
N TYR A 141 -8.66 13.81 5.57
CA TYR A 141 -7.38 14.50 5.40
C TYR A 141 -7.47 15.66 4.39
N GLY A 142 -8.69 16.13 4.10
CA GLY A 142 -8.94 17.23 3.15
C GLY A 142 -9.02 16.78 1.68
N GLY A 143 -9.26 15.48 1.46
CA GLY A 143 -9.48 14.87 0.16
C GLY A 143 -10.69 15.39 -0.60
N GLY A 144 -10.64 15.26 -1.92
CA GLY A 144 -11.70 15.69 -2.83
C GLY A 144 -12.70 14.58 -3.16
N LEU A 145 -13.57 14.91 -4.12
CA LEU A 145 -14.48 13.95 -4.75
C LEU A 145 -13.80 13.29 -5.96
N SER A 146 -14.11 12.01 -6.16
CA SER A 146 -13.79 11.28 -7.37
C SER A 146 -14.59 11.80 -8.57
N PRO A 147 -14.22 11.39 -9.81
CA PRO A 147 -15.04 11.62 -10.99
C PRO A 147 -16.47 11.05 -10.90
N LEU A 148 -16.74 10.10 -9.99
CA LEU A 148 -18.07 9.54 -9.71
C LEU A 148 -18.87 10.38 -8.70
N ARG A 149 -18.24 11.46 -8.18
CA ARG A 149 -18.80 12.45 -7.24
C ARG A 149 -19.08 11.91 -5.84
N TYR A 150 -18.37 10.87 -5.44
CA TYR A 150 -18.24 10.44 -4.04
C TYR A 150 -16.83 10.77 -3.53
N TYR A 151 -16.63 10.80 -2.22
CA TYR A 151 -15.29 11.03 -1.66
C TYR A 151 -14.35 9.86 -1.98
N PHE A 152 -13.09 10.17 -2.30
CA PHE A 152 -12.11 9.15 -2.61
C PHE A 152 -11.94 8.16 -1.46
N ARG A 153 -11.75 6.88 -1.82
CA ARG A 153 -11.45 5.78 -0.90
C ARG A 153 -12.56 5.49 0.11
N GLU A 154 -13.74 6.06 -0.08
CA GLU A 154 -14.96 5.69 0.65
C GLU A 154 -15.64 4.46 0.08
N CYS A 155 -16.39 3.74 0.92
CA CYS A 155 -17.14 2.55 0.54
C CYS A 155 -18.06 2.79 -0.67
N VAL A 156 -18.78 3.92 -0.67
CA VAL A 156 -19.72 4.33 -1.72
C VAL A 156 -19.03 4.61 -3.06
N ASP A 157 -17.81 5.17 -3.03
CA ASP A 157 -17.05 5.47 -4.25
C ASP A 157 -16.50 4.21 -4.88
N PHE A 158 -15.92 3.34 -4.07
CA PHE A 158 -15.41 2.05 -4.52
C PHE A 158 -16.51 1.19 -5.14
N VAL A 159 -17.67 1.06 -4.49
CA VAL A 159 -18.79 0.27 -5.02
C VAL A 159 -19.31 0.87 -6.33
N ALA A 160 -19.47 2.19 -6.42
CA ALA A 160 -19.86 2.85 -7.65
C ALA A 160 -18.84 2.58 -8.78
N TRP A 161 -17.55 2.61 -8.47
CA TRP A 161 -16.49 2.30 -9.41
C TRP A 161 -16.54 0.83 -9.88
N ARG A 162 -16.67 -0.14 -8.97
CA ARG A 162 -16.79 -1.57 -9.31
C ARG A 162 -17.97 -1.84 -10.24
N MET A 163 -19.11 -1.22 -9.97
CA MET A 163 -20.30 -1.34 -10.82
C MET A 163 -20.07 -0.79 -12.24
N ASN A 164 -19.37 0.33 -12.38
CA ASN A 164 -18.98 0.86 -13.69
C ASN A 164 -18.00 -0.07 -14.41
N ARG A 165 -16.97 -0.54 -13.70
CA ARG A 165 -15.96 -1.46 -14.21
C ARG A 165 -16.61 -2.74 -14.74
N ASP A 166 -17.54 -3.35 -14.01
CA ASP A 166 -18.20 -4.61 -14.42
C ASP A 166 -19.20 -4.43 -15.56
N ALA A 167 -19.61 -3.19 -15.83
CA ALA A 167 -20.33 -2.83 -17.04
C ALA A 167 -19.42 -2.45 -18.23
N GLY A 168 -18.10 -2.58 -18.06
CA GLY A 168 -17.10 -2.23 -19.07
C GLY A 168 -16.79 -0.73 -19.18
N VAL A 169 -17.19 0.08 -18.19
CA VAL A 169 -16.94 1.53 -18.16
C VAL A 169 -15.83 1.83 -17.15
N THR A 170 -14.61 2.05 -17.63
CA THR A 170 -13.43 2.36 -16.79
C THR A 170 -12.94 3.80 -16.93
N SER A 171 -13.64 4.61 -17.73
CA SER A 171 -13.35 6.03 -17.94
C SER A 171 -14.63 6.81 -18.27
N PRO A 172 -14.62 8.15 -18.18
CA PRO A 172 -15.77 8.96 -18.55
C PRO A 172 -16.18 8.77 -20.02
N PRO A 173 -17.49 8.84 -20.36
CA PRO A 173 -18.59 9.11 -19.45
C PRO A 173 -18.96 7.89 -18.60
N TRP A 174 -19.10 8.11 -17.28
CA TRP A 174 -19.49 7.08 -16.34
C TRP A 174 -20.94 6.68 -16.54
N LYS A 175 -21.22 5.39 -16.44
CA LYS A 175 -22.59 4.89 -16.54
C LYS A 175 -23.34 5.02 -15.20
N TRP A 176 -22.62 4.93 -14.08
CA TRP A 176 -23.16 5.20 -12.75
C TRP A 176 -22.31 6.23 -12.01
N ASP A 177 -22.96 7.24 -11.44
CA ASP A 177 -22.33 8.21 -10.55
C ASP A 177 -23.32 8.59 -9.44
N TRP A 178 -22.94 9.51 -8.55
CA TRP A 178 -23.81 10.04 -7.49
C TRP A 178 -25.22 10.44 -7.96
N SER A 179 -25.35 10.97 -9.18
CA SER A 179 -26.63 11.51 -9.66
C SER A 179 -27.62 10.40 -10.01
N ASN A 180 -27.15 9.32 -10.62
CA ASN A 180 -28.01 8.28 -11.15
C ASN A 180 -27.92 6.94 -10.38
N LEU A 181 -26.92 6.72 -9.53
CA LEU A 181 -26.78 5.51 -8.72
C LEU A 181 -27.56 5.65 -7.40
N ALA A 182 -26.98 6.33 -6.41
CA ALA A 182 -27.57 6.68 -5.13
C ALA A 182 -26.76 7.83 -4.51
N SER A 183 -27.42 8.88 -4.03
CA SER A 183 -26.71 10.04 -3.48
C SER A 183 -26.39 9.89 -1.99
N GLY A 184 -25.31 10.52 -1.55
CA GLY A 184 -25.00 10.69 -0.13
C GLY A 184 -24.23 9.50 0.47
N SER A 185 -24.37 9.32 1.78
CA SER A 185 -23.70 8.23 2.50
C SER A 185 -24.41 6.89 2.26
N ALA A 186 -23.73 5.81 2.60
CA ALA A 186 -24.26 4.46 2.50
C ALA A 186 -25.62 4.29 3.21
N TYR A 187 -25.89 4.98 4.33
CA TYR A 187 -27.20 4.99 4.98
C TYR A 187 -28.37 5.21 4.00
N ALA A 188 -28.23 6.15 3.07
CA ALA A 188 -29.31 6.54 2.16
C ALA A 188 -29.49 5.57 0.98
N TRP A 189 -28.52 4.69 0.71
CA TRP A 189 -28.50 3.91 -0.53
C TRP A 189 -29.67 2.94 -0.68
N ALA A 190 -30.08 2.26 0.39
CA ALA A 190 -31.22 1.35 0.33
C ALA A 190 -32.52 2.11 0.01
N ASP A 191 -32.76 3.24 0.68
CA ASP A 191 -33.94 4.08 0.45
C ASP A 191 -33.93 4.71 -0.95
N GLU A 192 -32.77 5.19 -1.42
CA GLU A 192 -32.57 5.71 -2.78
C GLU A 192 -32.79 4.62 -3.84
N TRP A 193 -32.41 3.37 -3.56
CA TRP A 193 -32.65 2.25 -4.47
C TRP A 193 -34.15 2.02 -4.65
N VAL A 194 -34.87 1.96 -3.53
CA VAL A 194 -36.32 1.76 -3.50
C VAL A 194 -37.05 2.94 -4.12
N SER A 195 -36.65 4.17 -3.83
CA SER A 195 -37.27 5.39 -4.38
C SER A 195 -37.12 5.48 -5.90
N ARG A 196 -36.05 4.89 -6.45
CA ARG A 196 -35.80 4.76 -7.90
C ARG A 196 -36.46 3.53 -8.53
N GLY A 197 -37.29 2.78 -7.78
CA GLY A 197 -37.99 1.61 -8.26
C GLY A 197 -37.08 0.41 -8.57
N ARG A 198 -35.89 0.35 -7.97
CA ARG A 198 -34.92 -0.72 -8.20
C ARG A 198 -35.11 -1.86 -7.21
N ALA A 199 -34.76 -3.06 -7.64
CA ALA A 199 -34.91 -4.26 -6.83
C ALA A 199 -33.90 -4.29 -5.66
N THR A 200 -34.42 -4.61 -4.48
CA THR A 200 -33.64 -5.01 -3.31
C THR A 200 -34.08 -6.40 -2.88
N SER A 201 -33.19 -7.17 -2.25
CA SER A 201 -33.43 -8.57 -1.91
C SER A 201 -32.64 -9.01 -0.68
N SER A 202 -33.10 -10.08 -0.02
CA SER A 202 -32.29 -10.84 0.95
C SER A 202 -31.40 -11.89 0.27
N GLU A 203 -31.62 -12.16 -1.01
CA GLU A 203 -30.86 -13.13 -1.79
C GLU A 203 -29.71 -12.44 -2.53
N PRO A 204 -28.44 -12.81 -2.27
CA PRO A 204 -27.31 -12.22 -2.97
C PRO A 204 -27.22 -12.66 -4.42
N ILE A 205 -26.78 -11.74 -5.28
CA ILE A 205 -26.28 -12.06 -6.62
C ILE A 205 -24.92 -11.40 -6.83
N VAL A 206 -24.08 -12.04 -7.65
CA VAL A 206 -22.80 -11.43 -8.07
C VAL A 206 -23.09 -10.07 -8.72
N GLY A 207 -22.33 -9.07 -8.29
CA GLY A 207 -22.43 -7.69 -8.73
C GLY A 207 -23.49 -6.84 -8.03
N SER A 208 -24.30 -7.42 -7.15
CA SER A 208 -25.15 -6.62 -6.25
C SER A 208 -24.33 -5.85 -5.21
N VAL A 209 -24.95 -4.82 -4.64
CA VAL A 209 -24.39 -4.06 -3.52
C VAL A 209 -24.89 -4.69 -2.23
N ALA A 210 -23.99 -5.21 -1.41
CA ALA A 210 -24.29 -5.59 -0.04
C ALA A 210 -24.39 -4.33 0.82
N TRP A 211 -25.60 -3.99 1.26
CA TRP A 211 -25.90 -2.84 2.08
C TRP A 211 -26.04 -3.22 3.55
N PHE A 212 -25.41 -2.43 4.42
CA PHE A 212 -25.45 -2.61 5.86
C PHE A 212 -26.05 -1.38 6.55
N PRO A 213 -26.89 -1.58 7.59
CA PRO A 213 -27.55 -0.48 8.28
C PRO A 213 -26.61 0.35 9.15
N TYR A 214 -25.31 0.03 9.22
CA TYR A 214 -24.30 0.76 10.00
C TYR A 214 -23.49 1.77 9.16
N ASN A 215 -24.07 2.29 8.07
CA ASN A 215 -23.44 3.20 7.09
C ASN A 215 -22.35 2.56 6.24
N HIS A 216 -22.58 1.36 5.73
CA HIS A 216 -21.59 0.70 4.89
C HIS A 216 -22.21 0.01 3.69
N VAL A 217 -21.46 -0.01 2.59
CA VAL A 217 -21.77 -0.78 1.39
C VAL A 217 -20.54 -1.52 0.90
N ALA A 218 -20.76 -2.70 0.35
CA ALA A 218 -19.72 -3.52 -0.25
C ALA A 218 -20.20 -4.11 -1.58
N TYR A 219 -19.26 -4.46 -2.45
CA TYR A 219 -19.54 -5.10 -3.74
C TYR A 219 -19.56 -6.63 -3.58
N VAL A 220 -20.59 -7.31 -4.07
CA VAL A 220 -20.65 -8.78 -4.03
C VAL A 220 -19.82 -9.35 -5.18
N GLN A 221 -18.63 -9.87 -4.84
CA GLN A 221 -17.71 -10.51 -5.78
C GLN A 221 -18.15 -11.94 -6.12
N ALA A 222 -18.57 -12.72 -5.11
CA ALA A 222 -18.98 -14.10 -5.28
C ALA A 222 -20.09 -14.49 -4.30
N VAL A 223 -20.96 -15.41 -4.74
CA VAL A 223 -21.95 -16.08 -3.91
C VAL A 223 -21.54 -17.54 -3.76
N ASN A 224 -21.30 -17.96 -2.53
CA ASN A 224 -20.73 -19.28 -2.24
C ASN A 224 -21.85 -20.29 -1.95
N GLY A 225 -21.62 -21.56 -2.29
CA GLY A 225 -22.61 -22.63 -2.14
C GLY A 225 -22.90 -23.03 -0.68
N ASP A 226 -22.18 -22.47 0.29
CA ASP A 226 -22.31 -22.75 1.73
C ASP A 226 -23.16 -21.69 2.47
N GLY A 227 -23.83 -20.79 1.74
CA GLY A 227 -24.63 -19.71 2.32
C GLY A 227 -23.83 -18.48 2.74
N THR A 228 -22.58 -18.38 2.31
CA THR A 228 -21.75 -17.18 2.47
C THR A 228 -21.63 -16.39 1.16
N VAL A 229 -21.18 -15.15 1.27
CA VAL A 229 -20.81 -14.30 0.12
C VAL A 229 -19.42 -13.71 0.35
N THR A 230 -18.64 -13.63 -0.72
CA THR A 230 -17.37 -12.90 -0.73
C THR A 230 -17.64 -11.49 -1.23
N ILE A 231 -17.29 -10.51 -0.42
CA ILE A 231 -17.49 -9.09 -0.70
C ILE A 231 -16.16 -8.35 -0.74
N GLU A 232 -16.10 -7.34 -1.59
CA GLU A 232 -15.00 -6.40 -1.72
C GLU A 232 -15.48 -5.02 -1.29
N GLU A 233 -14.66 -4.30 -0.55
CA GLU A 233 -15.06 -3.02 0.03
C GLU A 233 -13.87 -2.11 0.28
N TYR A 234 -14.17 -0.84 0.47
CA TYR A 234 -13.24 0.16 0.98
C TYR A 234 -13.75 0.72 2.30
N ASN A 235 -12.83 1.12 3.17
CA ASN A 235 -13.14 1.88 4.38
C ASN A 235 -14.04 1.18 5.43
N GLN A 236 -14.09 -0.15 5.47
CA GLN A 236 -14.93 -0.89 6.42
C GLN A 236 -14.56 -0.61 7.90
N ASN A 237 -13.30 -0.26 8.19
CA ASN A 237 -12.84 0.07 9.55
C ASN A 237 -12.45 1.54 9.71
N SER A 238 -12.98 2.43 8.87
CA SER A 238 -12.56 3.85 8.82
C SER A 238 -11.07 4.01 8.51
N ASP A 239 -10.47 3.07 7.77
CA ASP A 239 -9.05 3.02 7.41
C ASP A 239 -8.76 3.44 5.95
N HIS A 240 -9.81 3.80 5.21
CA HIS A 240 -9.78 4.19 3.81
C HIS A 240 -9.11 3.16 2.89
N SER A 241 -9.06 1.89 3.30
CA SER A 241 -8.28 0.85 2.63
C SER A 241 -9.17 -0.23 2.02
N TYR A 242 -8.62 -0.94 1.04
CA TYR A 242 -9.29 -2.07 0.39
C TYR A 242 -9.33 -3.30 1.30
N HIS A 243 -10.48 -3.98 1.34
CA HIS A 243 -10.68 -5.23 2.06
C HIS A 243 -11.45 -6.24 1.20
N VAL A 244 -11.16 -7.51 1.43
CA VAL A 244 -11.96 -8.64 0.94
C VAL A 244 -12.35 -9.48 2.15
N ARG A 245 -13.64 -9.75 2.32
CA ARG A 245 -14.14 -10.61 3.41
C ARG A 245 -15.23 -11.55 2.94
N THR A 246 -15.35 -12.67 3.64
CA THR A 246 -16.48 -13.59 3.47
C THR A 246 -17.43 -13.42 4.65
N ILE A 247 -18.71 -13.20 4.35
CA ILE A 247 -19.76 -12.98 5.36
C ILE A 247 -20.93 -13.95 5.14
N PRO A 248 -21.73 -14.25 6.18
CA PRO A 248 -23.01 -14.93 5.98
C PRO A 248 -23.92 -14.11 5.05
N ALA A 249 -24.60 -14.76 4.11
CA ALA A 249 -25.50 -14.08 3.17
C ALA A 249 -26.64 -13.31 3.88
N SER A 250 -27.03 -13.77 5.07
CA SER A 250 -28.05 -13.10 5.89
C SER A 250 -27.59 -11.79 6.55
N SER A 251 -26.33 -11.39 6.40
CA SER A 251 -25.75 -10.23 7.11
C SER A 251 -26.04 -8.89 6.44
N ALA A 252 -26.56 -8.89 5.21
CA ALA A 252 -26.79 -7.70 4.40
C ALA A 252 -28.14 -7.75 3.67
N ILE A 253 -28.60 -6.57 3.22
CA ILE A 253 -29.62 -6.48 2.18
C ILE A 253 -28.89 -6.22 0.87
N TYR A 254 -29.31 -6.87 -0.21
CA TYR A 254 -28.67 -6.78 -1.52
C TYR A 254 -29.44 -5.84 -2.44
N LEU A 255 -28.78 -4.76 -2.85
CA LEU A 255 -29.30 -3.82 -3.83
C LEU A 255 -28.88 -4.30 -5.22
N TYR A 256 -29.83 -4.70 -6.05
CA TYR A 256 -29.52 -5.31 -7.35
C TYR A 256 -29.08 -4.27 -8.37
N PRO A 257 -28.12 -4.61 -9.26
CA PRO A 257 -27.66 -3.69 -10.29
C PRO A 257 -28.82 -3.12 -11.10
N PRO A 258 -28.81 -1.82 -11.41
CA PRO A 258 -29.79 -1.22 -12.30
C PRO A 258 -29.70 -1.86 -13.69
N ALA A 259 -30.85 -2.11 -14.33
CA ALA A 259 -30.95 -2.62 -15.71
C ALA A 259 -30.33 -1.67 -16.74
#